data_AF-A0A9P6E707-F1
#
_entry.id   AF-A0A9P6E707-F1
#
_cell.length_a   1.000
_cell.length_b   1.000
_cell.length_c   1.000
_cell.angle_alpha   90.00
_cell.angle_beta   90.00
_cell.angle_gamma   90.00
#
_symmetry.space_group_name_H-M   'P 1'
#
loop_
_entity.id
_entity.type
_entity.pdbx_description
1 polymer ?
#
loop_
_entity_poly.entity_id
_entity_poly.type
_entity_poly.pdbx_seq_one_letter_code
_entity_poly.pdbx_strand_id
1 'polypeptide(L)'
;MPFDHYLLSFVVLRFFFCHVQAAEWASSTMATIPLALRSPYLNVWTDTMTSDGHAQKSTGDIWPALWNGRVSLSEFFVTGWAGLVRVDGKAYSWQGQEGVSTTTQTVPSSIRMSPTRTTFKTIAGPVRLTITYLSPIEV
;
A
#
# COMPACT_ATOMS: atom_id res chain seq x y z
N MET A 1 -53.33 -33.87 -25.65
CA MET A 1 -52.86 -33.48 -24.30
C MET A 1 -51.72 -32.48 -24.50
N PRO A 2 -51.91 -31.17 -24.26
CA PRO A 2 -50.84 -30.18 -24.44
C PRO A 2 -50.49 -29.54 -23.09
N PHE A 3 -49.46 -30.04 -22.39
CA PHE A 3 -49.01 -29.43 -21.12
C PHE A 3 -47.48 -29.27 -21.00
N ASP A 4 -46.71 -29.40 -22.08
CA ASP A 4 -45.24 -29.44 -21.99
C ASP A 4 -44.50 -28.19 -22.52
N HIS A 5 -45.20 -27.08 -22.78
CA HIS A 5 -44.55 -25.84 -23.25
C HIS A 5 -44.14 -24.88 -22.13
N TYR A 6 -44.80 -24.94 -20.97
CA TYR A 6 -44.52 -24.03 -19.84
C TYR A 6 -43.30 -24.47 -19.02
N LEU A 7 -43.05 -25.79 -18.90
CA LEU A 7 -41.92 -26.35 -18.17
C LEU A 7 -40.57 -26.03 -18.84
N LEU A 8 -40.50 -26.04 -20.17
CA LEU A 8 -39.29 -25.64 -20.91
C LEU A 8 -39.00 -24.13 -20.74
N SER A 9 -40.03 -23.29 -20.70
CA SER A 9 -39.89 -21.83 -20.57
C SER A 9 -39.23 -21.42 -19.24
N PHE A 10 -39.59 -22.09 -18.13
CA PHE A 10 -38.98 -21.82 -16.82
C PHE A 10 -37.50 -22.25 -16.73
N VAL A 11 -37.10 -23.31 -17.46
CA VAL A 11 -35.71 -23.78 -17.48
C VAL A 11 -34.82 -22.86 -18.33
N VAL A 12 -35.33 -22.35 -19.46
CA VAL A 12 -34.57 -21.41 -20.31
C VAL A 12 -34.38 -20.05 -19.62
N LEU A 13 -35.35 -19.58 -18.83
CA LEU A 13 -35.23 -18.32 -18.08
C LEU A 13 -34.16 -18.37 -16.97
N ARG A 14 -33.84 -19.57 -16.44
CA ARG A 14 -32.76 -19.77 -15.46
C ARG A 14 -31.36 -19.71 -16.08
N PHE A 15 -31.21 -20.02 -17.37
CA PHE A 15 -29.93 -19.94 -18.09
C PHE A 15 -29.57 -18.51 -18.53
N PHE A 16 -30.55 -17.60 -18.62
CA PHE A 16 -30.32 -16.21 -19.02
C PHE A 16 -29.89 -15.28 -17.88
N PHE A 17 -29.97 -15.74 -16.62
CA PHE A 17 -29.42 -15.00 -15.50
C PHE A 17 -27.95 -15.41 -15.28
N CYS A 18 -27.10 -15.01 -16.23
CA CYS A 18 -25.65 -15.00 -15.99
C CYS A 18 -25.41 -14.10 -14.78
N HIS A 19 -25.12 -14.70 -13.62
CA HIS A 19 -24.53 -13.97 -12.51
C HIS A 19 -23.18 -13.45 -13.00
N VAL A 20 -23.17 -12.20 -13.49
CA VAL A 20 -21.96 -11.39 -13.52
C VAL A 20 -21.62 -11.11 -12.06
N GLN A 21 -20.95 -12.06 -11.40
CA GLN A 21 -20.13 -11.70 -10.26
C GLN A 21 -18.99 -10.89 -10.84
N ALA A 22 -19.06 -9.57 -10.63
CA ALA A 22 -17.89 -8.73 -10.84
C ALA A 22 -16.77 -9.34 -10.00
N ALA A 23 -15.69 -9.77 -10.64
CA ALA A 23 -14.46 -10.04 -9.96
C ALA A 23 -13.97 -8.68 -9.44
N GLU A 24 -14.33 -8.34 -8.20
CA GLU A 24 -13.64 -7.29 -7.48
C GLU A 24 -12.21 -7.80 -7.33
N TRP A 25 -11.27 -7.13 -7.98
CA TRP A 25 -9.85 -7.32 -7.70
C TRP A 25 -9.70 -7.02 -6.21
N ALA A 26 -9.58 -8.07 -5.39
CA ALA A 26 -9.23 -7.89 -4.00
C ALA A 26 -7.96 -7.03 -4.00
N SER A 27 -8.01 -5.88 -3.34
CA SER A 27 -6.84 -5.05 -3.12
C SER A 27 -5.86 -5.90 -2.34
N SER A 28 -4.97 -6.60 -3.02
CA SER A 28 -3.94 -7.41 -2.39
C SER A 28 -3.09 -6.43 -1.58
N THR A 29 -3.13 -6.56 -0.27
CA THR A 29 -2.20 -5.85 0.60
C THR A 29 -0.83 -6.43 0.29
N MET A 30 -0.06 -5.73 -0.54
CA MET A 30 1.31 -6.11 -0.84
C MET A 30 2.10 -6.13 0.47
N ALA A 31 3.00 -7.10 0.62
CA ALA A 31 3.86 -7.19 1.81
C ALA A 31 4.83 -6.01 1.89
N THR A 32 5.32 -5.60 0.71
CA THR A 32 6.33 -4.58 0.53
C THR A 32 6.01 -3.76 -0.71
N ILE A 33 6.32 -2.47 -0.64
CA ILE A 33 5.94 -1.47 -1.63
C ILE A 33 7.18 -0.70 -2.05
N PRO A 34 7.44 -0.56 -3.37
CA PRO A 34 8.55 0.23 -3.85
C PRO A 34 8.26 1.72 -3.63
N LEU A 35 9.22 2.42 -3.04
CA LEU A 35 9.20 3.87 -2.92
C LEU A 35 9.88 4.53 -4.13
N ALA A 36 11.08 4.08 -4.49
CA ALA A 36 11.84 4.62 -5.61
C ALA A 36 12.64 3.53 -6.32
N LEU A 37 12.49 3.44 -7.64
CA LEU A 37 13.13 2.44 -8.49
C LEU A 37 13.80 3.13 -9.67
N ARG A 38 15.13 2.98 -9.80
CA ARG A 38 15.88 3.48 -10.97
C ARG A 38 17.09 2.62 -11.31
N SER A 39 17.89 2.29 -10.30
CA SER A 39 19.17 1.58 -10.48
C SER A 39 19.44 0.67 -9.28
N PRO A 40 20.45 -0.22 -9.32
CA PRO A 40 20.80 -1.05 -8.17
C PRO A 40 21.09 -0.24 -6.89
N TYR A 41 21.55 1.00 -7.03
CA TYR A 41 21.82 1.92 -5.92
C TYR A 41 20.63 2.81 -5.54
N LEU A 42 19.57 2.83 -6.34
CA LEU A 42 18.30 3.52 -6.06
C LEU A 42 17.14 2.53 -6.30
N ASN A 43 16.99 1.62 -5.34
CA ASN A 43 16.00 0.55 -5.34
C ASN A 43 15.40 0.40 -3.93
N VAL A 44 14.57 1.37 -3.54
CA VAL A 44 14.13 1.61 -2.16
C VAL A 44 12.69 1.12 -1.96
N TRP A 45 12.47 0.41 -0.86
CA TRP A 45 11.21 -0.25 -0.52
C TRP A 45 10.81 0.02 0.94
N THR A 46 9.51 -0.08 1.22
CA THR A 46 8.95 -0.04 2.58
C THR A 46 7.98 -1.19 2.76
N ASP A 47 7.95 -1.74 3.97
CA ASP A 47 7.03 -2.82 4.28
C ASP A 47 5.68 -2.31 4.78
N THR A 48 4.64 -3.01 4.38
CA THR A 48 3.24 -2.78 4.77
C THR A 48 2.63 -3.99 5.49
N MET A 49 3.44 -5.03 5.73
CA MET A 49 3.14 -6.12 6.64
C MET A 49 4.28 -6.35 7.64
N THR A 50 3.93 -6.86 8.82
CA THR A 50 4.88 -7.28 9.86
C THR A 50 5.50 -8.64 9.51
N SER A 51 6.57 -9.02 10.20
CA SER A 51 7.22 -10.35 10.04
C SER A 51 6.25 -11.52 10.26
N ASP A 52 5.23 -11.30 11.07
CA ASP A 52 4.25 -12.33 11.46
C ASP A 52 3.06 -12.40 10.49
N GLY A 53 3.13 -11.66 9.36
CA GLY A 53 2.12 -11.67 8.30
C GLY A 53 0.89 -10.79 8.57
N HIS A 54 0.95 -9.91 9.57
CA HIS A 54 -0.14 -8.97 9.86
C HIS A 54 0.06 -7.64 9.14
N ALA A 55 -1.03 -6.94 8.83
CA ALA A 55 -0.95 -5.60 8.26
C ALA A 55 -0.20 -4.66 9.21
N GLN A 56 0.75 -3.92 8.66
CA GLN A 56 1.51 -2.93 9.39
C GLN A 56 0.58 -1.80 9.85
N LYS A 57 0.58 -1.51 11.14
CA LYS A 57 -0.29 -0.45 11.68
C LYS A 57 0.12 0.94 11.22
N SER A 58 1.38 1.16 10.85
CA SER A 58 1.92 2.47 10.47
C SER A 58 3.18 2.31 9.62
N THR A 59 3.37 3.16 8.62
CA THR A 59 4.67 3.28 7.90
C THR A 59 5.63 4.27 8.58
N GLY A 60 5.11 5.10 9.49
CA GLY A 60 5.87 6.13 10.21
C GLY A 60 6.79 5.63 11.32
N ASP A 61 7.04 4.33 11.41
CA ASP A 61 8.02 3.74 12.35
C ASP A 61 9.00 2.81 11.65
N ILE A 62 9.15 2.97 10.35
CA ILE A 62 9.79 1.97 9.50
C ILE A 62 10.78 2.65 8.63
N TRP A 63 12.02 2.19 8.72
CA TRP A 63 13.05 2.61 7.79
C TRP A 63 12.82 1.99 6.42
N PRO A 64 12.74 2.79 5.35
CA PRO A 64 12.85 2.26 4.01
C PRO A 64 14.24 1.67 3.81
N ALA A 65 14.29 0.53 3.14
CA ALA A 65 15.52 -0.18 2.87
C ALA A 65 15.73 -0.38 1.37
N LEU A 66 16.96 -0.66 0.97
CA LEU A 66 17.22 -1.20 -0.37
C LEU A 66 16.55 -2.58 -0.51
N TRP A 67 16.21 -3.01 -1.73
CA TRP A 67 15.57 -4.31 -1.98
C TRP A 67 16.33 -5.50 -1.37
N ASN A 68 17.67 -5.46 -1.40
CA ASN A 68 18.54 -6.47 -0.79
C ASN A 68 18.74 -6.27 0.73
N GLY A 69 18.02 -5.32 1.32
CA GLY A 69 18.17 -4.79 2.68
C GLY A 69 17.85 -5.71 3.83
N ARG A 70 17.29 -6.90 3.57
CA ARG A 70 16.94 -7.87 4.61
C ARG A 70 17.91 -9.04 4.52
N VAL A 71 19.15 -8.82 4.95
CA VAL A 71 20.17 -9.89 5.00
C VAL A 71 20.10 -10.67 6.33
N SER A 72 19.59 -10.05 7.40
CA SER A 72 19.32 -10.68 8.71
C SER A 72 18.49 -9.74 9.61
N LEU A 73 17.87 -10.26 10.68
CA LEU A 73 17.03 -9.53 11.64
C LEU A 73 17.72 -8.34 12.35
N SER A 74 19.04 -8.21 12.22
CA SER A 74 19.86 -7.14 12.80
C SER A 74 20.57 -6.25 11.75
N GLU A 75 20.48 -6.57 10.46
CA GLU A 75 21.19 -5.86 9.39
C GLU A 75 20.20 -5.35 8.35
N PHE A 76 19.85 -4.08 8.48
CA PHE A 76 19.00 -3.38 7.53
C PHE A 76 19.87 -2.46 6.66
N PHE A 77 19.84 -2.61 5.33
CA PHE A 77 20.37 -1.57 4.43
C PHE A 77 19.37 -0.40 4.36
N VAL A 78 19.23 0.31 5.48
CA VAL A 78 18.35 1.46 5.61
C VAL A 78 18.86 2.62 4.76
N THR A 79 17.93 3.34 4.15
CA THR A 79 18.24 4.54 3.36
C THR A 79 18.32 5.81 4.21
N GLY A 80 17.88 5.75 5.47
CA GLY A 80 17.79 6.91 6.36
C GLY A 80 16.70 7.91 5.94
N TRP A 81 15.77 7.53 5.08
CA TRP A 81 14.68 8.40 4.66
C TRP A 81 13.66 8.57 5.79
N ALA A 82 13.64 9.76 6.37
CA ALA A 82 12.70 10.18 7.40
C ALA A 82 11.66 11.14 6.82
N GLY A 83 10.41 10.95 7.22
CA GLY A 83 9.27 11.72 6.77
C GLY A 83 8.54 12.35 7.94
N LEU A 84 8.82 13.62 8.21
CA LEU A 84 8.32 14.36 9.37
C LEU A 84 7.53 15.61 8.97
N VAL A 85 6.46 15.91 9.71
CA VAL A 85 5.68 17.13 9.57
C VAL A 85 5.16 17.59 10.92
N ARG A 86 5.16 18.90 11.18
CA ARG A 86 4.54 19.48 12.36
C ARG A 86 3.24 20.18 11.97
N VAL A 87 2.14 19.78 12.61
CA VAL A 87 0.81 20.36 12.43
C VAL A 87 0.34 20.85 13.80
N ASP A 88 0.02 22.13 13.90
CA ASP A 88 -0.45 22.78 15.14
C ASP A 88 0.43 22.48 16.37
N GLY A 89 1.75 22.57 16.19
CA GLY A 89 2.74 22.31 17.24
C GLY A 89 3.04 20.83 17.51
N LYS A 90 2.21 19.91 17.03
CA LYS A 90 2.38 18.46 17.18
C LYS A 90 3.16 17.86 16.01
N ALA A 91 4.18 17.07 16.32
CA ALA A 91 4.99 16.37 15.31
C ALA A 91 4.32 15.06 14.88
N TYR A 92 4.35 14.78 13.59
CA TYR A 92 3.85 13.57 12.96
C TYR A 92 4.92 12.96 12.05
N SER A 93 4.94 11.63 11.95
CA SER A 93 5.84 10.90 11.05
C SER A 93 5.07 9.99 10.12
N TRP A 94 5.43 9.96 8.84
CA TRP A 94 4.89 9.01 7.87
C TRP A 94 5.92 7.99 7.39
N GLN A 95 7.20 8.19 7.69
CA GLN A 95 8.28 7.27 7.32
C GLN A 95 9.50 7.43 8.23
N GLY A 96 10.18 6.32 8.52
CA GLY A 96 11.40 6.28 9.33
C GLY A 96 11.12 6.02 10.81
N GLN A 97 12.13 5.52 11.53
CA GLN A 97 12.07 5.31 12.98
C GLN A 97 13.09 6.26 13.63
N GLU A 98 12.76 7.55 13.69
CA GLU A 98 13.68 8.58 14.17
C GLU A 98 13.93 8.57 15.69
N GLY A 99 13.27 7.69 16.45
CA GLY A 99 13.49 7.55 17.90
C GLY A 99 13.11 8.79 18.72
N VAL A 100 12.44 9.76 18.10
CA VAL A 100 11.98 11.00 18.76
C VAL A 100 10.67 10.68 19.47
N SER A 101 10.70 10.64 20.80
CA SER A 101 9.57 10.23 21.66
C SER A 101 8.29 11.08 21.52
N THR A 102 8.37 12.26 20.89
CA THR A 102 7.25 13.20 20.75
C THR A 102 6.49 13.10 19.43
N THR A 103 6.87 12.18 18.54
CA THR A 103 6.31 12.12 17.18
C THR A 103 5.15 11.13 17.09
N THR A 104 4.02 11.57 16.53
CA THR A 104 2.85 10.70 16.28
C THR A 104 2.93 10.08 14.90
N GLN A 105 2.99 8.75 14.85
CA GLN A 105 3.07 8.04 13.58
C GLN A 105 1.73 8.08 12.84
N THR A 106 1.80 8.29 11.54
CA THR A 106 0.65 8.35 10.65
C THR A 106 0.48 7.02 9.92
N VAL A 107 -0.77 6.68 9.62
CA VAL A 107 -1.13 5.46 8.90
C VAL A 107 -1.58 5.87 7.50
N PRO A 108 -1.00 5.31 6.41
CA PRO A 108 -1.49 5.60 5.08
C PRO A 108 -2.91 5.04 4.91
N SER A 109 -3.85 5.90 4.52
CA SER A 109 -5.24 5.53 4.23
C SER A 109 -5.42 5.00 2.81
N SER A 110 -4.52 5.36 1.89
CA SER A 110 -4.49 4.79 0.55
C SER A 110 -3.07 4.83 0.00
N ILE A 111 -2.72 3.81 -0.78
CA ILE A 111 -1.45 3.70 -1.49
C ILE A 111 -1.74 3.45 -2.95
N ARG A 112 -1.15 4.27 -3.83
CA ARG A 112 -1.25 4.11 -5.28
C ARG A 112 0.13 4.06 -5.90
N MET A 113 0.41 2.98 -6.62
CA MET A 113 1.66 2.80 -7.35
C MET A 113 1.43 2.97 -8.85
N SER A 114 2.45 3.46 -9.53
CA SER A 114 2.55 3.56 -10.99
C SER A 114 4.03 3.43 -11.37
N PRO A 115 4.36 3.16 -12.65
CA PRO A 115 5.75 2.89 -13.04
C PRO A 115 6.77 3.97 -12.62
N THR A 116 6.34 5.23 -12.54
CA THR A 116 7.23 6.37 -12.26
C THR A 116 7.03 6.99 -10.88
N ARG A 117 6.05 6.53 -10.10
CA ARG A 117 5.79 7.08 -8.76
C ARG A 117 4.93 6.18 -7.88
N THR A 118 5.18 6.30 -6.58
CA THR A 118 4.36 5.72 -5.51
C THR A 118 3.81 6.84 -4.65
N THR A 119 2.50 6.86 -4.42
CA THR A 119 1.80 7.92 -3.69
C THR A 119 1.05 7.37 -2.49
N PHE A 120 1.32 7.93 -1.31
CA PHE A 120 0.62 7.64 -0.06
C PHE A 120 -0.30 8.82 0.27
N LYS A 121 -1.52 8.54 0.71
CA LYS A 121 -2.35 9.53 1.39
C LYS A 121 -2.43 9.18 2.86
N THR A 122 -2.21 10.16 3.72
CA THR A 122 -2.30 9.97 5.17
C THR A 122 -2.91 11.21 5.84
N ILE A 123 -3.21 11.09 7.13
CA ILE A 123 -3.80 12.14 7.95
C ILE A 123 -2.84 12.46 9.10
N ALA A 124 -2.44 13.73 9.19
CA ALA A 124 -1.65 14.28 10.28
C ALA A 124 -2.47 15.33 11.01
N GLY A 125 -3.12 14.92 12.10
CA GLY A 125 -4.05 15.79 12.83
C GLY A 125 -5.19 16.27 11.92
N PRO A 126 -5.43 17.59 11.81
CA PRO A 126 -6.47 18.15 10.94
C PRO A 126 -6.10 18.18 9.44
N VAL A 127 -4.87 17.83 9.06
CA VAL A 127 -4.38 17.97 7.68
C VAL A 127 -4.29 16.61 6.98
N ARG A 128 -4.70 16.56 5.70
CA ARG A 128 -4.45 15.42 4.81
C ARG A 128 -3.16 15.64 4.02
N LEU A 129 -2.27 14.66 4.06
CA LEU A 129 -1.00 14.69 3.35
C LEU A 129 -1.07 13.76 2.14
N THR A 130 -0.51 14.22 1.03
CA THR A 130 -0.23 13.40 -0.16
C THR A 130 1.28 13.36 -0.34
N ILE A 131 1.87 12.21 -0.07
CA ILE A 131 3.32 11.97 -0.19
C ILE A 131 3.54 11.23 -1.50
N THR A 132 4.40 11.76 -2.36
CA THR A 132 4.75 11.12 -3.64
C THR A 132 6.25 10.85 -3.69
N TYR A 133 6.60 9.57 -3.73
CA TYR A 133 7.94 9.11 -4.06
C TYR A 133 8.04 8.93 -5.57
N LEU A 134 9.14 9.42 -6.16
CA LEU A 134 9.36 9.37 -7.60
C LEU A 134 10.37 8.27 -7.93
N SER A 135 10.03 7.48 -8.94
CA SER A 135 10.92 6.54 -9.62
C SER A 135 11.31 7.18 -10.96
N PRO A 136 12.48 7.84 -11.05
CA PRO A 136 12.88 8.52 -12.27
C PRO A 136 13.00 7.52 -13.42
N ILE A 137 12.39 7.86 -14.55
CA ILE A 137 12.68 7.22 -15.83
C ILE A 137 13.68 8.13 -16.56
N GLU A 138 14.81 7.58 -16.97
CA GLU A 138 15.74 8.30 -17.85
C GLU A 138 15.18 8.26 -19.27
N VAL A 139 15.43 9.32 -20.03
CA VAL A 139 15.07 9.46 -21.46
C VAL A 139 16.33 9.35 -22.30
#